data_AF-A0A0G4FYR0-F1
#
_entry.id   AF-A0A0G4FYR0-F1
#
_cell.length_a   1.000
_cell.length_b   1.000
_cell.length_c   1.000
_cell.angle_alpha   90.00
_cell.angle_beta   90.00
_cell.angle_gamma   90.00
#
_symmetry.space_group_name_H-M   'P 1'
#
loop_
_entity.id
_entity.type
_entity.pdbx_description
1 polymer ?
#
loop_
_entity_poly.entity_id
_entity_poly.type
_entity_poly.pdbx_seq_one_letter_code
_entity_poly.pdbx_strand_id
1 'polypeptide(L)'
;MEELTRQLDSCQQRLVEELAKERDELKAERDHYKARLEVAEERNRQTEIYINERLDKAEDRIKALEGKPALSPHAPHTIVWAGGEYYGRLCDGVPDGSGLLRTLDGCHKLYDGEWKAGKREGDGMSYFDTNSQSKPNPLKYRGQWKEDHCHGHGIGYHAAGRVLYDGQWKNGQHDGQGTYHQIAFVYGFYTGGWVAGEMHGQGEMTNYTSRQDGKWQRYSGATLNGQRHGRGKLEQLLQGGVWIWEYEGQWVEGNRCGQGTAYWLKEDGKCCYEGEWADDMMHGKGKAFDNSGATVLFDGEWRQGRLHAGVFLPDDSPVSWKAGQRISSAVRKKLEKLCGETPDWLPEAEPDGQTQTRGGLASGQTRGGLASLLRPNYTHMQ
;
A
#
# COMPACT_ATOMS: atom_id res chain seq x y z
N MET A 1 19.24 43.70 -55.12
CA MET A 1 20.21 42.61 -55.36
C MET A 1 21.05 42.37 -54.12
N GLU A 2 21.81 43.37 -53.64
CA GLU A 2 22.65 43.23 -52.43
C GLU A 2 21.87 42.81 -51.16
N GLU A 3 20.69 43.38 -50.93
CA GLU A 3 19.83 43.01 -49.79
C GLU A 3 19.34 41.56 -49.85
N LEU A 4 19.02 41.05 -51.05
CA LEU A 4 18.61 39.66 -51.24
C LEU A 4 19.77 38.68 -51.01
N THR A 5 20.97 39.03 -51.46
CA THR A 5 22.18 38.24 -51.18
C THR A 5 22.46 38.17 -49.69
N ARG A 6 22.38 39.31 -48.99
CA ARG A 6 22.58 39.37 -47.54
C ARG A 6 21.54 38.56 -46.75
N GLN A 7 20.28 38.55 -47.19
CA GLN A 7 19.22 37.73 -46.59
C GLN A 7 19.44 36.24 -46.85
N LEU A 8 19.90 35.86 -48.05
CA LEU A 8 20.23 34.48 -48.39
C LEU A 8 21.43 33.97 -47.57
N ASP A 9 22.49 34.76 -47.45
CA ASP A 9 23.67 34.44 -46.64
C ASP A 9 23.28 34.27 -45.15
N SER A 10 22.41 35.14 -44.63
CA SER A 10 21.89 35.02 -43.26
C SER A 10 21.01 33.78 -43.04
N CYS A 11 20.22 33.37 -44.04
CA CYS A 11 19.48 32.11 -43.99
C CYS A 11 20.40 30.89 -44.03
N GLN A 12 21.43 30.91 -44.89
CA GLN A 12 22.42 29.84 -44.96
C GLN A 12 23.22 29.72 -43.67
N GLN A 13 23.59 30.84 -43.05
CA GLN A 13 24.33 30.84 -41.79
C GLN A 13 23.50 30.26 -40.63
N ARG A 14 22.20 30.59 -40.54
CA ARG A 14 21.28 29.98 -39.57
C ARG A 14 21.14 28.48 -39.76
N LEU A 15 21.02 28.02 -41.02
CA LEU A 15 20.96 26.58 -41.31
C LEU A 15 22.26 25.87 -40.89
N VAL A 16 23.42 26.48 -41.10
CA VAL A 16 24.71 25.93 -40.65
C VAL A 16 24.77 25.84 -39.12
N GLU A 17 24.28 26.86 -38.41
CA GLU A 17 24.22 26.86 -36.94
C GLU A 17 23.28 25.78 -36.39
N GLU A 18 22.11 25.60 -36.99
CA GLU A 18 21.15 24.56 -36.63
C GLU A 18 21.73 23.15 -36.87
N LEU A 19 22.32 22.92 -38.04
CA LEU A 19 22.97 21.65 -38.36
C LEU A 19 24.20 21.38 -37.46
N ALA A 20 24.94 22.41 -37.08
CA ALA A 20 26.05 22.27 -36.14
C ALA A 20 25.55 21.87 -34.74
N LYS A 21 24.43 22.44 -34.30
CA LYS A 21 23.78 22.08 -33.04
C LYS A 21 23.27 20.65 -33.05
N GLU A 22 22.55 20.25 -34.10
CA GLU A 22 22.06 18.87 -34.28
C GLU A 22 23.21 17.85 -34.31
N ARG A 23 24.30 18.15 -35.03
CA ARG A 23 25.52 17.32 -35.03
C ARG A 23 26.08 17.15 -33.62
N ASP A 24 26.13 18.20 -32.83
CA ASP A 24 26.71 18.15 -31.49
C ASP A 24 25.79 17.43 -30.49
N GLU A 25 24.47 17.53 -30.65
CA GLU A 25 23.48 16.71 -29.94
C GLU A 25 23.65 15.21 -30.27
N LEU A 26 23.76 14.85 -31.55
CA LEU A 26 23.98 13.46 -31.98
C LEU A 26 25.31 12.89 -31.48
N LYS A 27 26.37 13.71 -31.39
CA LYS A 27 27.64 13.28 -30.78
C LYS A 27 27.46 13.00 -29.29
N ALA A 28 26.76 13.86 -28.57
CA ALA A 28 26.49 13.67 -27.14
C ALA A 28 25.68 12.39 -26.90
N GLU A 29 24.66 12.13 -27.72
CA GLU A 29 23.87 10.89 -27.64
C GLU A 29 24.72 9.64 -27.93
N ARG A 30 25.55 9.67 -28.99
CA ARG A 30 26.51 8.58 -29.29
C ARG A 30 27.45 8.31 -28.12
N ASP A 31 28.01 9.36 -27.52
CA ASP A 31 28.95 9.23 -26.42
C ASP A 31 28.27 8.69 -25.15
N HIS A 32 27.00 9.07 -24.91
CA HIS A 32 26.16 8.48 -23.88
C HIS A 32 25.92 6.97 -24.09
N TYR A 33 25.60 6.54 -25.32
CA TYR A 33 25.45 5.12 -25.64
C TYR A 33 26.75 4.34 -25.47
N LYS A 34 27.89 4.90 -25.89
CA LYS A 34 29.21 4.28 -25.69
C LYS A 34 29.52 4.07 -24.20
N ALA A 35 29.29 5.07 -23.37
CA ALA A 35 29.49 4.96 -21.92
C ALA A 35 28.59 3.87 -21.30
N ARG A 36 27.33 3.79 -21.74
CA ARG A 36 26.41 2.71 -21.29
C ARG A 36 26.88 1.33 -21.73
N LEU A 37 27.40 1.20 -22.94
CA LEU A 37 27.95 -0.05 -23.45
C LEU A 37 29.18 -0.48 -22.65
N GLU A 38 30.10 0.44 -22.35
CA GLU A 38 31.29 0.15 -21.56
C GLU A 38 30.95 -0.33 -20.14
N VAL A 39 29.95 0.29 -19.48
CA VAL A 39 29.42 -0.18 -18.20
C VAL A 39 28.80 -1.58 -18.31
N ALA A 40 28.09 -1.86 -19.41
CA ALA A 40 27.51 -3.18 -19.65
C ALA A 40 28.59 -4.25 -19.91
N GLU A 41 29.64 -3.92 -20.66
CA GLU A 41 30.77 -4.80 -20.94
C GLU A 41 31.59 -5.08 -19.68
N GLU A 42 31.82 -4.08 -18.83
CA GLU A 42 32.45 -4.27 -17.52
C GLU A 42 31.61 -5.20 -16.63
N ARG A 43 30.29 -4.99 -16.59
CA ARG A 43 29.38 -5.89 -15.85
C ARG A 43 29.43 -7.31 -16.41
N ASN A 44 29.55 -7.48 -17.72
CA ASN A 44 29.68 -8.79 -18.35
C ASN A 44 31.01 -9.46 -17.96
N ARG A 45 32.14 -8.74 -18.04
CA ARG A 45 33.46 -9.23 -17.59
C ARG A 45 33.44 -9.66 -16.12
N GLN A 46 32.85 -8.85 -15.25
CA GLN A 46 32.73 -9.20 -13.83
C GLN A 46 31.88 -10.46 -13.62
N THR A 47 30.84 -10.65 -14.44
CA THR A 47 29.98 -11.84 -14.41
C THR A 47 30.74 -13.07 -14.88
N GLU A 48 31.54 -12.96 -15.94
CA GLU A 48 32.40 -14.05 -16.44
C GLU A 48 33.44 -14.48 -15.40
N ILE A 49 34.13 -13.54 -14.76
CA ILE A 49 35.06 -13.83 -13.65
C ILE A 49 34.33 -14.60 -12.54
N TYR A 50 33.17 -14.11 -12.12
CA TYR A 50 32.37 -14.76 -11.07
C TYR A 50 31.91 -16.18 -11.46
N ILE A 51 31.54 -16.41 -12.72
CA ILE A 51 31.15 -17.74 -13.21
C ILE A 51 32.36 -18.68 -13.22
N ASN A 52 33.50 -18.24 -13.73
CA ASN A 52 34.71 -19.05 -13.79
C ASN A 52 35.20 -19.45 -12.40
N GLU A 53 35.22 -18.52 -11.43
CA GLU A 53 35.56 -18.84 -10.04
C GLU A 53 34.62 -19.90 -9.42
N ARG A 54 33.36 -19.97 -9.86
CA ARG A 54 32.41 -21.00 -9.42
C ARG A 54 32.64 -22.34 -10.12
N LEU A 55 32.99 -22.32 -11.40
CA LEU A 55 33.36 -23.53 -12.14
C LEU A 55 34.58 -24.19 -11.51
N ASP A 56 35.63 -23.43 -11.21
CA ASP A 56 36.84 -23.93 -10.55
C ASP A 56 36.53 -24.63 -9.21
N LYS A 57 35.70 -23.98 -8.38
CA LYS A 57 35.25 -24.56 -7.10
C LYS A 57 34.44 -25.85 -7.27
N ALA A 58 33.63 -25.94 -8.33
CA ALA A 58 32.86 -27.14 -8.62
C ALA A 58 33.77 -28.29 -9.08
N GLU A 59 34.75 -28.01 -9.94
CA GLU A 59 35.73 -29.01 -10.40
C GLU A 59 36.60 -29.55 -9.26
N ASP A 60 37.10 -28.69 -8.37
CA ASP A 60 37.85 -29.12 -7.19
C ASP A 60 37.04 -30.05 -6.28
N ARG A 61 35.74 -29.78 -6.19
CA ARG A 61 34.81 -30.57 -5.37
C ARG A 61 34.45 -31.91 -6.02
N ILE A 62 34.32 -31.97 -7.35
CA ILE A 62 34.18 -33.22 -8.11
C ILE A 62 35.38 -34.13 -7.82
N LYS A 63 36.61 -33.62 -8.00
CA LYS A 63 37.85 -34.36 -7.71
C LYS A 63 37.90 -34.87 -6.26
N ALA A 64 37.46 -34.06 -5.30
CA ALA A 64 37.43 -34.43 -3.89
C ALA A 64 36.39 -35.52 -3.55
N LEU A 65 35.34 -35.68 -4.36
CA LEU A 65 34.29 -36.69 -4.17
C LEU A 65 34.63 -38.02 -4.86
N GLU A 66 35.28 -38.00 -6.03
CA GLU A 66 35.68 -39.20 -6.78
C GLU A 66 36.63 -40.13 -6.00
N GLY A 67 37.35 -39.61 -5.00
CA GLY A 67 38.30 -40.37 -4.19
C GLY A 67 37.78 -40.89 -2.84
N LYS A 68 36.50 -40.70 -2.49
CA LYS A 68 35.98 -41.06 -1.16
C LYS A 68 35.37 -42.47 -1.12
N PRO A 69 35.76 -43.33 -0.16
CA PRO A 69 35.11 -44.62 0.05
C PRO A 69 33.67 -44.45 0.55
N ALA A 70 32.82 -45.42 0.24
CA ALA A 70 31.43 -45.44 0.69
C ALA A 70 31.37 -45.40 2.24
N LEU A 71 30.73 -44.37 2.76
CA LEU A 71 30.56 -44.16 4.20
C LEU A 71 29.42 -45.03 4.75
N SER A 72 29.55 -45.37 6.04
CA SER A 72 28.58 -46.12 6.84
C SER A 72 27.14 -45.57 6.71
N PRO A 73 26.10 -46.43 6.68
CA PRO A 73 24.69 -46.05 6.47
C PRO A 73 24.06 -45.18 7.57
N HIS A 74 24.78 -44.92 8.66
CA HIS A 74 24.31 -44.07 9.76
C HIS A 74 25.06 -42.73 9.85
N ALA A 75 26.04 -42.51 8.96
CA ALA A 75 26.73 -41.24 8.84
C ALA A 75 25.93 -40.29 7.93
N PRO A 76 26.04 -38.96 8.12
CA PRO A 76 25.48 -38.01 7.16
C PRO A 76 26.07 -38.25 5.77
N HIS A 77 25.20 -38.24 4.77
CA HIS A 77 25.52 -38.53 3.38
C HIS A 77 25.36 -37.29 2.51
N THR A 78 26.21 -37.16 1.51
CA THR A 78 26.06 -36.19 0.43
C THR A 78 25.36 -36.84 -0.76
N ILE A 79 24.17 -36.38 -1.11
CA ILE A 79 23.42 -36.85 -2.29
C ILE A 79 22.92 -35.66 -3.12
N VAL A 80 22.59 -35.92 -4.38
CA VAL A 80 21.81 -34.96 -5.18
C VAL A 80 20.33 -35.12 -4.80
N TRP A 81 19.69 -34.04 -4.36
CA TRP A 81 18.27 -34.03 -4.01
C TRP A 81 17.63 -32.69 -4.39
N ALA A 82 16.42 -32.72 -4.94
CA ALA A 82 15.65 -31.52 -5.30
C ALA A 82 16.45 -30.45 -6.09
N GLY A 83 17.33 -30.88 -7.01
CA GLY A 83 18.16 -29.97 -7.82
C GLY A 83 19.35 -29.33 -7.09
N GLY A 84 19.67 -29.83 -5.88
CA GLY A 84 20.78 -29.34 -5.06
C GLY A 84 21.60 -30.48 -4.45
N GLU A 85 22.67 -30.10 -3.75
CA GLU A 85 23.49 -31.00 -2.97
C GLU A 85 22.96 -31.04 -1.53
N TYR A 86 22.41 -32.18 -1.13
CA TYR A 86 21.97 -32.43 0.22
C TYR A 86 23.08 -33.06 1.04
N TYR A 87 23.29 -32.58 2.25
CA TYR A 87 24.14 -33.20 3.27
C TYR A 87 23.33 -33.41 4.55
N GLY A 88 23.11 -34.65 4.95
CA GLY A 88 22.34 -34.94 6.17
C GLY A 88 21.99 -36.42 6.34
N ARG A 89 21.04 -36.70 7.23
CA ARG A 89 20.57 -38.06 7.52
C ARG A 89 19.64 -38.55 6.41
N LEU A 90 19.72 -39.84 6.09
CA LEU A 90 18.85 -40.50 5.13
C LEU A 90 18.05 -41.61 5.81
N CYS A 91 16.84 -41.85 5.33
CA CYS A 91 16.06 -43.06 5.57
C CYS A 91 15.64 -43.60 4.21
N ASP A 92 15.90 -44.89 3.93
CA ASP A 92 15.60 -45.53 2.64
C ASP A 92 16.09 -44.74 1.40
N GLY A 93 17.26 -44.10 1.53
CA GLY A 93 17.89 -43.34 0.45
C GLY A 93 17.31 -41.94 0.20
N VAL A 94 16.33 -41.49 1.00
CA VAL A 94 15.78 -40.14 0.92
C VAL A 94 16.12 -39.31 2.16
N PRO A 95 16.20 -37.97 2.06
CA PRO A 95 16.41 -37.09 3.21
C PRO A 95 15.40 -37.34 4.34
N ASP A 96 15.89 -37.60 5.55
CA ASP A 96 15.05 -37.81 6.73
C ASP A 96 15.81 -37.43 8.01
N GLY A 97 15.21 -36.60 8.85
CA GLY A 97 15.87 -35.92 9.96
C GLY A 97 16.56 -34.63 9.53
N SER A 98 17.61 -34.22 10.24
CA SER A 98 18.26 -32.93 10.01
C SER A 98 19.20 -32.96 8.80
N GLY A 99 19.18 -31.92 7.98
CA GLY A 99 20.08 -31.80 6.84
C GLY A 99 20.11 -30.42 6.19
N LEU A 100 21.16 -30.21 5.40
CA LEU A 100 21.48 -28.98 4.71
C LEU A 100 21.45 -29.22 3.20
N LEU A 101 20.59 -28.50 2.49
CA LEU A 101 20.53 -28.45 1.04
C LEU A 101 21.25 -27.19 0.53
N ARG A 102 22.13 -27.37 -0.44
CA ARG A 102 22.85 -26.31 -1.15
C ARG A 102 22.60 -26.39 -2.66
N THR A 103 22.97 -25.34 -3.39
CA THR A 103 23.13 -25.42 -4.85
C THR A 103 24.14 -26.50 -5.23
N LEU A 104 24.10 -27.03 -6.45
CA LEU A 104 24.97 -28.13 -6.89
C LEU A 104 26.46 -27.79 -6.90
N ASP A 105 26.81 -26.52 -7.08
CA ASP A 105 28.18 -26.01 -6.89
C ASP A 105 28.56 -25.82 -5.41
N GLY A 106 27.62 -26.08 -4.50
CA GLY A 106 27.73 -25.94 -3.05
C GLY A 106 27.84 -24.51 -2.53
N CYS A 107 27.79 -23.50 -3.40
CA CYS A 107 28.08 -22.10 -3.04
C CYS A 107 26.98 -21.48 -2.18
N HIS A 108 25.70 -21.81 -2.41
CA HIS A 108 24.58 -21.20 -1.71
C HIS A 108 23.78 -22.22 -0.92
N LYS A 109 23.40 -21.86 0.32
CA LYS A 109 22.39 -22.62 1.07
C LYS A 109 21.03 -22.40 0.43
N LEU A 110 20.25 -23.47 0.31
CA LEU A 110 18.85 -23.45 -0.14
C LEU A 110 17.92 -23.67 1.06
N TYR A 111 18.21 -24.70 1.85
CA TYR A 111 17.44 -25.05 3.05
C TYR A 111 18.34 -25.67 4.12
N ASP A 112 18.11 -25.32 5.37
CA ASP A 112 18.81 -25.86 6.54
C ASP A 112 17.77 -26.17 7.62
N GLY A 113 17.50 -27.45 7.88
CA GLY A 113 16.40 -27.83 8.75
C GLY A 113 16.07 -29.31 8.76
N GLU A 114 14.87 -29.60 9.22
CA GLU A 114 14.32 -30.95 9.35
C GLU A 114 13.67 -31.45 8.05
N TRP A 115 13.77 -32.77 7.86
CA TRP A 115 13.28 -33.49 6.69
C TRP A 115 12.51 -34.72 7.14
N LYS A 116 11.51 -35.11 6.35
CA LYS A 116 10.77 -36.36 6.55
C LYS A 116 10.38 -36.93 5.20
N ALA A 117 10.75 -38.18 4.94
CA ALA A 117 10.45 -38.85 3.67
C ALA A 117 10.79 -38.00 2.42
N GLY A 118 11.94 -37.33 2.45
CA GLY A 118 12.46 -36.52 1.36
C GLY A 118 11.87 -35.10 1.22
N LYS A 119 10.93 -34.71 2.09
CA LYS A 119 10.32 -33.37 2.10
C LYS A 119 10.78 -32.56 3.31
N ARG A 120 10.77 -31.23 3.20
CA ARG A 120 10.97 -30.33 4.36
C ARG A 120 9.80 -30.47 5.32
N GLU A 121 10.11 -30.69 6.59
CA GLU A 121 9.15 -30.98 7.66
C GLU A 121 9.72 -30.42 8.97
N GLY A 122 8.89 -29.97 9.92
CA GLY A 122 9.38 -29.48 11.21
C GLY A 122 10.10 -28.13 11.10
N ASP A 123 11.07 -27.85 11.97
CA ASP A 123 11.71 -26.53 11.99
C ASP A 123 12.82 -26.38 10.94
N GLY A 124 12.86 -25.24 10.24
CA GLY A 124 13.90 -24.98 9.26
C GLY A 124 14.00 -23.56 8.73
N MET A 125 15.12 -23.29 8.05
CA MET A 125 15.44 -22.02 7.40
C MET A 125 15.59 -22.24 5.89
N SER A 126 14.70 -21.64 5.11
CA SER A 126 14.88 -21.47 3.67
C SER A 126 15.57 -20.14 3.37
N TYR A 127 16.50 -20.18 2.42
CA TYR A 127 17.25 -19.02 1.95
C TYR A 127 16.79 -18.52 0.57
N PHE A 128 16.00 -19.34 -0.14
CA PHE A 128 15.42 -19.05 -1.46
C PHE A 128 14.08 -19.77 -1.57
N ASP A 129 13.06 -19.07 -2.06
CA ASP A 129 11.81 -19.73 -2.43
C ASP A 129 11.97 -20.43 -3.78
N THR A 130 12.07 -21.76 -3.75
CA THR A 130 12.16 -22.60 -4.95
C THR A 130 10.79 -22.95 -5.55
N ASN A 131 9.69 -22.59 -4.90
CA ASN A 131 8.35 -23.06 -5.26
C ASN A 131 7.40 -21.96 -5.79
N SER A 132 7.85 -20.72 -5.91
CA SER A 132 6.99 -19.61 -6.35
C SER A 132 7.22 -19.25 -7.82
N GLN A 133 6.39 -19.79 -8.73
CA GLN A 133 6.20 -19.25 -10.08
C GLN A 133 5.36 -17.97 -10.10
N SER A 134 4.97 -17.44 -8.94
CA SER A 134 4.12 -16.27 -8.79
C SER A 134 4.50 -15.51 -7.52
N LYS A 135 5.23 -14.38 -7.65
CA LYS A 135 5.48 -13.43 -6.55
C LYS A 135 4.17 -13.11 -5.80
N PRO A 136 4.16 -12.83 -4.47
CA PRO A 136 5.22 -12.20 -3.67
C PRO A 136 5.49 -12.94 -2.34
N ASN A 137 6.18 -14.07 -2.37
CA ASN A 137 6.60 -14.75 -1.14
C ASN A 137 7.85 -14.12 -0.52
N PRO A 138 8.06 -14.28 0.80
CA PRO A 138 9.34 -13.94 1.40
C PRO A 138 10.44 -14.77 0.74
N LEU A 139 11.52 -14.11 0.32
CA LEU A 139 12.68 -14.77 -0.30
C LEU A 139 13.42 -15.67 0.69
N LYS A 140 13.18 -15.50 2.00
CA LYS A 140 13.71 -16.36 3.06
C LYS A 140 12.61 -16.63 4.08
N TYR A 141 12.58 -17.83 4.64
CA TYR A 141 11.60 -18.20 5.66
C TYR A 141 12.26 -18.97 6.78
N ARG A 142 11.96 -18.58 8.03
CA ARG A 142 12.35 -19.31 9.23
C ARG A 142 11.11 -19.73 9.99
N GLY A 143 10.91 -21.02 10.19
CA GLY A 143 9.78 -21.50 10.96
C GLY A 143 9.48 -22.95 10.67
N GLN A 144 8.23 -23.32 10.90
CA GLN A 144 7.77 -24.70 10.76
C GLN A 144 7.42 -25.02 9.30
N TRP A 145 7.65 -26.27 8.93
CA TRP A 145 7.44 -26.81 7.60
C TRP A 145 6.58 -28.06 7.69
N LYS A 146 5.78 -28.28 6.65
CA LYS A 146 5.02 -29.52 6.48
C LYS A 146 4.93 -29.82 4.99
N GLU A 147 5.39 -31.01 4.60
CA GLU A 147 5.37 -31.46 3.20
C GLU A 147 5.85 -30.39 2.20
N ASP A 148 7.02 -29.81 2.44
CA ASP A 148 7.63 -28.74 1.61
C ASP A 148 6.95 -27.37 1.63
N HIS A 149 5.94 -27.16 2.47
CA HIS A 149 5.27 -25.87 2.61
C HIS A 149 5.56 -25.24 3.97
N CYS A 150 5.68 -23.91 4.00
CA CYS A 150 5.64 -23.17 5.25
C CYS A 150 4.32 -23.47 5.99
N HIS A 151 4.41 -23.79 7.27
CA HIS A 151 3.28 -24.21 8.08
C HIS A 151 3.48 -23.74 9.52
N GLY A 152 2.43 -23.78 10.35
CA GLY A 152 2.56 -23.44 11.77
C GLY A 152 3.04 -22.00 11.97
N HIS A 153 3.92 -21.74 12.92
CA HIS A 153 4.44 -20.38 13.15
C HIS A 153 5.77 -20.16 12.41
N GLY A 154 5.95 -18.98 11.83
CA GLY A 154 7.21 -18.62 11.18
C GLY A 154 7.31 -17.17 10.73
N ILE A 155 8.54 -16.79 10.40
CA ILE A 155 8.93 -15.44 9.99
C ILE A 155 9.42 -15.48 8.54
N GLY A 156 8.74 -14.74 7.68
CA GLY A 156 9.13 -14.47 6.31
C GLY A 156 9.97 -13.18 6.22
N TYR A 157 11.00 -13.18 5.37
CA TYR A 157 11.86 -12.03 5.11
C TYR A 157 11.91 -11.63 3.63
N HIS A 158 12.10 -10.34 3.38
CA HIS A 158 12.49 -9.81 2.07
C HIS A 158 13.93 -10.18 1.67
N ALA A 159 14.28 -9.94 0.39
CA ALA A 159 15.64 -10.11 -0.15
C ALA A 159 16.71 -9.45 0.74
N ALA A 160 16.41 -8.22 1.19
CA ALA A 160 17.28 -7.39 1.99
C ALA A 160 17.35 -7.79 3.48
N GLY A 161 16.69 -8.89 3.88
CA GLY A 161 16.71 -9.40 5.26
C GLY A 161 15.74 -8.73 6.23
N ARG A 162 14.91 -7.78 5.77
CA ARG A 162 13.83 -7.22 6.59
C ARG A 162 12.69 -8.22 6.77
N VAL A 163 12.11 -8.28 7.96
CA VAL A 163 10.88 -9.06 8.21
C VAL A 163 9.77 -8.55 7.29
N LEU A 164 9.13 -9.47 6.59
CA LEU A 164 7.95 -9.25 5.75
C LEU A 164 6.69 -9.67 6.52
N TYR A 165 6.72 -10.84 7.15
CA TYR A 165 5.61 -11.39 7.90
C TYR A 165 6.11 -12.17 9.11
N ASP A 166 5.43 -12.03 10.24
CA ASP A 166 5.63 -12.82 11.45
C ASP A 166 4.27 -13.31 11.91
N GLY A 167 4.02 -14.62 11.84
CA GLY A 167 2.71 -15.16 12.18
C GLY A 167 2.51 -16.62 11.81
N GLN A 168 1.24 -16.98 11.68
CA GLN A 168 0.79 -18.33 11.37
C GLN A 168 0.71 -18.57 9.85
N TRP A 169 1.09 -19.78 9.45
CA TRP A 169 1.22 -20.23 8.08
C TRP A 169 0.47 -21.55 7.88
N LYS A 170 -0.09 -21.71 6.70
CA LYS A 170 -0.71 -22.96 6.27
C LYS A 170 -0.49 -23.12 4.77
N ASN A 171 0.19 -24.19 4.39
CA ASN A 171 0.44 -24.56 3.01
C ASN A 171 1.08 -23.42 2.20
N GLY A 172 2.04 -22.71 2.81
CA GLY A 172 2.77 -21.62 2.15
C GLY A 172 2.05 -20.27 2.15
N GLN A 173 0.86 -20.17 2.73
CA GLN A 173 0.09 -18.91 2.83
C GLN A 173 -0.02 -18.47 4.29
N HIS A 174 -0.19 -17.16 4.51
CA HIS A 174 -0.54 -16.63 5.83
C HIS A 174 -1.94 -17.12 6.21
N ASP A 175 -2.10 -17.73 7.38
CA ASP A 175 -3.38 -18.30 7.82
C ASP A 175 -3.41 -18.33 9.35
N GLY A 176 -4.37 -17.65 9.96
CA GLY A 176 -4.45 -17.44 11.40
C GLY A 176 -3.98 -16.05 11.82
N GLN A 177 -3.23 -15.91 12.92
CA GLN A 177 -2.78 -14.60 13.43
C GLN A 177 -1.39 -14.23 12.93
N GLY A 178 -1.17 -12.96 12.59
CA GLY A 178 0.16 -12.47 12.24
C GLY A 178 0.27 -10.99 11.94
N THR A 179 1.52 -10.52 11.85
CA THR A 179 1.89 -9.15 11.51
C THR A 179 2.61 -9.12 10.17
N TYR A 180 2.07 -8.34 9.23
CA TYR A 180 2.67 -8.07 7.93
C TYR A 180 3.32 -6.69 7.92
N HIS A 181 4.63 -6.65 7.71
CA HIS A 181 5.45 -5.44 7.67
C HIS A 181 5.78 -5.17 6.20
N GLN A 182 5.19 -4.13 5.60
CA GLN A 182 5.39 -3.67 4.20
C GLN A 182 4.23 -3.99 3.25
N ILE A 183 3.10 -3.30 3.44
CA ILE A 183 2.12 -3.08 2.36
C ILE A 183 2.78 -2.14 1.34
N ALA A 184 3.24 -2.70 0.21
CA ALA A 184 4.33 -2.22 -0.64
C ALA A 184 4.25 -0.77 -1.17
N PHE A 185 3.08 -0.13 -1.14
CA PHE A 185 2.90 1.23 -1.65
C PHE A 185 2.71 2.29 -0.56
N VAL A 186 2.53 1.89 0.71
CA VAL A 186 2.00 2.81 1.73
C VAL A 186 2.78 2.81 3.04
N TYR A 187 3.90 2.06 3.12
CA TYR A 187 4.70 1.92 4.35
C TYR A 187 3.82 1.61 5.56
N GLY A 188 2.93 0.64 5.37
CA GLY A 188 1.97 0.21 6.36
C GLY A 188 2.31 -1.14 6.96
N PHE A 189 1.78 -1.39 8.15
CA PHE A 189 1.74 -2.70 8.77
C PHE A 189 0.29 -3.10 9.08
N TYR A 190 0.03 -4.40 9.03
CA TYR A 190 -1.21 -4.99 9.50
C TYR A 190 -0.91 -6.04 10.56
N THR A 191 -1.63 -6.00 11.67
CA THR A 191 -1.61 -7.04 12.70
C THR A 191 -3.04 -7.54 12.90
N GLY A 192 -3.27 -8.83 12.71
CA GLY A 192 -4.61 -9.39 12.87
C GLY A 192 -4.75 -10.77 12.25
N GLY A 193 -6.00 -11.10 11.91
CA GLY A 193 -6.35 -12.38 11.30
C GLY A 193 -6.06 -12.45 9.80
N TRP A 194 -5.78 -13.67 9.35
CA TRP A 194 -5.44 -14.03 7.99
C TRP A 194 -6.18 -15.32 7.60
N VAL A 195 -6.64 -15.39 6.36
CA VAL A 195 -7.18 -16.61 5.77
C VAL A 195 -6.66 -16.68 4.34
N ALA A 196 -5.97 -17.78 4.01
CA ALA A 196 -5.46 -18.01 2.65
C ALA A 196 -4.66 -16.83 2.05
N GLY A 197 -3.81 -16.19 2.87
CA GLY A 197 -2.97 -15.06 2.46
C GLY A 197 -3.64 -13.68 2.51
N GLU A 198 -4.95 -13.61 2.77
CA GLU A 198 -5.73 -12.36 2.80
C GLU A 198 -6.05 -11.93 4.24
N MET A 199 -6.03 -10.62 4.49
CA MET A 199 -6.44 -10.06 5.80
C MET A 199 -7.93 -10.37 6.05
N HIS A 200 -8.24 -10.94 7.22
CA HIS A 200 -9.57 -11.43 7.54
C HIS A 200 -9.85 -11.38 9.05
N GLY A 201 -11.08 -11.03 9.43
CA GLY A 201 -11.48 -10.98 10.84
C GLY A 201 -11.03 -9.67 11.50
N GLN A 202 -10.69 -9.68 12.78
CA GLN A 202 -10.26 -8.45 13.47
C GLN A 202 -8.79 -8.14 13.19
N GLY A 203 -8.46 -6.86 13.01
CA GLY A 203 -7.08 -6.42 12.94
C GLY A 203 -6.90 -4.91 12.98
N GLU A 204 -5.64 -4.53 13.06
CA GLU A 204 -5.17 -3.14 13.02
C GLU A 204 -4.31 -2.93 11.78
N MET A 205 -4.61 -1.89 11.02
CA MET A 205 -3.86 -1.47 9.84
C MET A 205 -3.34 -0.06 10.06
N THR A 206 -2.08 0.20 9.72
CA THR A 206 -1.56 1.57 9.63
C THR A 206 -0.98 1.81 8.25
N ASN A 207 -1.10 3.02 7.73
CA ASN A 207 -0.59 3.37 6.40
C ASN A 207 -0.43 4.89 6.23
N TYR A 208 0.60 5.34 5.49
CA TYR A 208 0.75 6.76 5.14
C TYR A 208 -0.29 7.20 4.10
N THR A 209 -1.01 8.28 4.34
CA THR A 209 -1.92 8.87 3.34
C THR A 209 -1.22 9.90 2.46
N SER A 210 -0.25 10.63 3.02
CA SER A 210 0.63 11.54 2.28
C SER A 210 1.95 11.67 3.01
N ARG A 211 3.05 11.26 2.36
CA ARG A 211 4.40 11.40 2.92
C ARG A 211 4.88 12.84 2.98
N GLN A 212 4.47 13.67 2.03
CA GLN A 212 4.84 15.08 1.99
C GLN A 212 4.14 15.86 3.11
N ASP A 213 2.89 15.51 3.41
CA ASP A 213 2.10 16.18 4.45
C ASP A 213 2.24 15.53 5.84
N GLY A 214 3.04 14.46 5.95
CA GLY A 214 3.22 13.71 7.19
C GLY A 214 1.93 13.05 7.70
N LYS A 215 0.92 12.84 6.85
CA LYS A 215 -0.37 12.26 7.23
C LYS A 215 -0.33 10.74 7.16
N TRP A 216 -0.83 10.09 8.19
CA TRP A 216 -1.01 8.64 8.25
C TRP A 216 -2.40 8.29 8.79
N GLN A 217 -2.84 7.08 8.52
CA GLN A 217 -4.10 6.52 8.98
C GLN A 217 -3.82 5.29 9.85
N ARG A 218 -4.66 5.10 10.86
CA ARG A 218 -4.81 3.85 11.60
C ARG A 218 -6.24 3.39 11.49
N TYR A 219 -6.43 2.13 11.13
CA TYR A 219 -7.72 1.46 11.17
C TYR A 219 -7.67 0.35 12.21
N SER A 220 -8.69 0.26 13.05
CA SER A 220 -8.90 -0.85 13.99
C SER A 220 -10.30 -1.39 13.80
N GLY A 221 -10.43 -2.64 13.36
CA GLY A 221 -11.74 -3.25 13.17
C GLY A 221 -11.72 -4.49 12.29
N ALA A 222 -12.91 -4.88 11.83
CA ALA A 222 -13.05 -6.06 11.00
C ALA A 222 -12.50 -5.84 9.57
N THR A 223 -11.98 -6.93 8.98
CA THR A 223 -11.48 -7.01 7.62
C THR A 223 -12.05 -8.25 6.94
N LEU A 224 -12.20 -8.16 5.63
CA LEU A 224 -12.64 -9.25 4.77
C LEU A 224 -11.93 -9.11 3.42
N ASN A 225 -11.26 -10.17 2.98
CA ASN A 225 -10.55 -10.25 1.69
C ASN A 225 -9.62 -9.03 1.47
N GLY A 226 -8.78 -8.73 2.46
CA GLY A 226 -7.81 -7.64 2.35
C GLY A 226 -8.38 -6.22 2.53
N GLN A 227 -9.68 -6.07 2.80
CA GLN A 227 -10.35 -4.77 2.88
C GLN A 227 -11.04 -4.54 4.22
N ARG A 228 -11.23 -3.28 4.62
CA ARG A 228 -12.04 -2.91 5.79
C ARG A 228 -13.48 -3.36 5.56
N HIS A 229 -14.08 -4.02 6.56
CA HIS A 229 -15.43 -4.56 6.47
C HIS A 229 -16.07 -4.64 7.85
N GLY A 230 -17.40 -4.66 7.95
CA GLY A 230 -18.09 -4.80 9.23
C GLY A 230 -17.98 -3.52 10.08
N ARG A 231 -17.69 -3.63 11.38
CA ARG A 231 -17.49 -2.45 12.24
C ARG A 231 -16.02 -2.16 12.42
N GLY A 232 -15.66 -0.89 12.43
CA GLY A 232 -14.29 -0.45 12.66
C GLY A 232 -14.16 1.04 12.82
N LYS A 233 -12.98 1.42 13.31
CA LYS A 233 -12.57 2.78 13.61
C LYS A 233 -11.43 3.19 12.67
N LEU A 234 -11.54 4.34 12.03
CA LEU A 234 -10.48 4.93 11.21
C LEU A 234 -10.04 6.26 11.82
N GLU A 235 -8.75 6.38 12.07
CA GLU A 235 -8.11 7.52 12.70
C GLU A 235 -7.14 8.11 11.68
N GLN A 236 -7.19 9.43 11.48
CA GLN A 236 -6.24 10.16 10.66
C GLN A 236 -5.37 11.02 11.57
N LEU A 237 -4.06 10.91 11.36
CA LEU A 237 -3.04 11.46 12.23
C LEU A 237 -1.99 12.24 11.42
N LEU A 238 -1.41 13.25 12.04
CA LEU A 238 -0.22 13.97 11.56
C LEU A 238 1.05 13.33 12.12
N GLN A 239 2.18 13.70 11.51
CA GLN A 239 3.51 13.35 12.00
C GLN A 239 3.69 13.89 13.41
N GLY A 240 4.16 13.04 14.33
CA GLY A 240 4.23 13.36 15.77
C GLY A 240 3.02 12.86 16.59
N GLY A 241 2.06 12.17 15.97
CA GLY A 241 0.95 11.52 16.69
C GLY A 241 -0.22 12.43 17.03
N VAL A 242 -0.31 13.60 16.40
CA VAL A 242 -1.43 14.52 16.56
C VAL A 242 -2.62 14.03 15.73
N TRP A 243 -3.75 13.84 16.39
CA TRP A 243 -4.99 13.33 15.82
C TRP A 243 -5.74 14.46 15.12
N ILE A 244 -6.23 14.24 13.91
CA ILE A 244 -6.92 15.29 13.14
C ILE A 244 -8.36 14.94 12.80
N TRP A 245 -8.67 13.68 12.60
CA TRP A 245 -10.03 13.23 12.27
C TRP A 245 -10.21 11.75 12.62
N GLU A 246 -11.43 11.38 12.98
CA GLU A 246 -11.79 10.00 13.30
C GLU A 246 -13.18 9.66 12.77
N TYR A 247 -13.38 8.38 12.42
CA TYR A 247 -14.67 7.79 12.16
C TYR A 247 -14.80 6.45 12.87
N GLU A 248 -15.96 6.20 13.46
CA GLU A 248 -16.36 4.92 14.00
C GLU A 248 -17.71 4.53 13.40
N GLY A 249 -17.78 3.37 12.75
CA GLY A 249 -19.02 2.94 12.11
C GLY A 249 -18.88 1.69 11.27
N GLN A 250 -19.83 1.51 10.35
CA GLN A 250 -19.86 0.34 9.46
C GLN A 250 -19.02 0.57 8.19
N TRP A 251 -18.55 -0.54 7.63
CA TRP A 251 -17.66 -0.62 6.48
C TRP A 251 -18.08 -1.75 5.54
N VAL A 252 -17.99 -1.50 4.24
CA VAL A 252 -18.13 -2.51 3.18
C VAL A 252 -17.12 -2.23 2.08
N GLU A 253 -16.37 -3.25 1.67
CA GLU A 253 -15.37 -3.15 0.59
C GLU A 253 -14.45 -1.93 0.72
N GLY A 254 -13.95 -1.69 1.93
CA GLY A 254 -13.05 -0.57 2.20
C GLY A 254 -13.73 0.78 2.43
N ASN A 255 -15.02 0.95 2.14
CA ASN A 255 -15.74 2.22 2.22
C ASN A 255 -16.63 2.31 3.46
N ARG A 256 -16.79 3.51 4.03
CA ARG A 256 -17.77 3.77 5.09
C ARG A 256 -19.18 3.59 4.55
N CYS A 257 -20.01 2.89 5.31
CA CYS A 257 -21.39 2.63 4.96
C CYS A 257 -22.27 2.57 6.22
N GLY A 258 -23.59 2.51 6.04
CA GLY A 258 -24.53 2.29 7.13
C GLY A 258 -24.43 3.35 8.22
N GLN A 259 -24.56 2.96 9.49
CA GLN A 259 -24.48 3.91 10.61
C GLN A 259 -23.03 4.18 11.01
N GLY A 260 -22.71 5.45 11.26
CA GLY A 260 -21.39 5.85 11.77
C GLY A 260 -21.32 7.29 12.26
N THR A 261 -20.30 7.55 13.07
CA THR A 261 -20.03 8.83 13.72
C THR A 261 -18.64 9.32 13.31
N ALA A 262 -18.51 10.59 12.96
CA ALA A 262 -17.25 11.24 12.65
C ALA A 262 -16.94 12.34 13.67
N TYR A 263 -15.65 12.50 13.97
CA TYR A 263 -15.14 13.41 15.00
C TYR A 263 -14.02 14.30 14.45
N TRP A 264 -14.01 15.57 14.86
CA TRP A 264 -12.87 16.46 14.69
C TRP A 264 -12.00 16.42 15.96
N LEU A 265 -10.73 16.06 15.79
CA LEU A 265 -9.81 15.81 16.93
C LEU A 265 -8.79 16.92 17.17
N LYS A 266 -8.76 17.97 16.33
CA LYS A 266 -7.95 19.17 16.58
C LYS A 266 -8.36 19.94 17.85
N GLU A 267 -9.56 19.67 18.38
CA GLU A 267 -10.09 20.25 19.62
C GLU A 267 -10.87 19.17 20.40
N ASP A 268 -10.21 18.31 21.16
CA ASP A 268 -10.82 17.42 22.17
C ASP A 268 -11.76 16.28 21.68
N GLY A 269 -11.77 15.93 20.39
CA GLY A 269 -12.49 14.74 19.89
C GLY A 269 -13.99 14.90 19.80
N LYS A 270 -14.41 16.04 19.28
CA LYS A 270 -15.80 16.45 19.25
C LYS A 270 -16.51 15.89 18.03
N CYS A 271 -17.71 15.33 18.24
CA CYS A 271 -18.55 14.81 17.17
C CYS A 271 -18.85 15.92 16.17
N CYS A 272 -18.71 15.64 14.88
CA CYS A 272 -19.08 16.58 13.82
C CYS A 272 -20.20 16.05 12.94
N TYR A 273 -20.40 14.73 12.91
CA TYR A 273 -21.50 14.08 12.22
C TYR A 273 -21.87 12.74 12.85
N GLU A 274 -23.16 12.46 12.99
CA GLU A 274 -23.71 11.16 13.37
C GLU A 274 -24.85 10.82 12.41
N GLY A 275 -24.78 9.69 11.71
CA GLY A 275 -25.84 9.30 10.79
C GLY A 275 -25.47 8.20 9.82
N GLU A 276 -26.22 8.17 8.71
CA GLU A 276 -26.02 7.20 7.65
C GLU A 276 -24.87 7.59 6.70
N TRP A 277 -24.17 6.58 6.18
CA TRP A 277 -23.05 6.70 5.26
C TRP A 277 -23.28 5.79 4.05
N ALA A 278 -22.85 6.26 2.87
CA ALA A 278 -22.81 5.46 1.65
C ALA A 278 -21.60 5.91 0.82
N ASP A 279 -20.77 4.95 0.40
CA ASP A 279 -19.58 5.18 -0.43
C ASP A 279 -18.70 6.33 0.09
N ASP A 280 -18.34 6.26 1.38
CA ASP A 280 -17.52 7.26 2.07
C ASP A 280 -18.16 8.66 2.25
N MET A 281 -19.44 8.81 1.91
CA MET A 281 -20.15 10.08 2.02
C MET A 281 -21.30 10.01 3.03
N MET A 282 -21.51 11.12 3.76
CA MET A 282 -22.73 11.32 4.55
C MET A 282 -23.96 11.14 3.65
N HIS A 283 -24.90 10.31 4.10
CA HIS A 283 -26.09 9.92 3.35
C HIS A 283 -27.28 9.74 4.30
N GLY A 284 -28.47 9.49 3.77
CA GLY A 284 -29.64 9.10 4.57
C GLY A 284 -29.95 10.10 5.69
N LYS A 285 -30.40 9.63 6.86
CA LYS A 285 -30.66 10.51 8.00
C LYS A 285 -29.37 10.76 8.80
N GLY A 286 -29.16 12.00 9.24
CA GLY A 286 -28.03 12.33 10.09
C GLY A 286 -28.07 13.73 10.69
N LYS A 287 -27.24 13.90 11.72
CA LYS A 287 -27.08 15.13 12.48
C LYS A 287 -25.66 15.66 12.30
N ALA A 288 -25.54 16.96 12.02
CA ALA A 288 -24.26 17.68 12.07
C ALA A 288 -24.19 18.51 13.34
N PHE A 289 -22.99 18.61 13.91
CA PHE A 289 -22.74 19.27 15.19
C PHE A 289 -21.79 20.46 15.03
N ASP A 290 -21.77 21.33 16.03
CA ASP A 290 -20.87 22.46 16.13
C ASP A 290 -19.42 22.04 16.46
N ASN A 291 -18.51 23.01 16.49
CA ASN A 291 -17.11 22.75 16.88
C ASN A 291 -16.94 22.39 18.35
N SER A 292 -18.00 22.42 19.17
CA SER A 292 -17.98 21.90 20.54
C SER A 292 -18.41 20.43 20.61
N GLY A 293 -19.05 19.92 19.56
CA GLY A 293 -19.70 18.61 19.53
C GLY A 293 -20.95 18.53 20.40
N ALA A 294 -21.34 19.62 21.07
CA ALA A 294 -22.46 19.65 22.01
C ALA A 294 -23.76 20.12 21.36
N THR A 295 -23.68 20.94 20.31
CA THR A 295 -24.88 21.53 19.69
C THR A 295 -25.13 20.90 18.34
N VAL A 296 -26.33 20.35 18.14
CA VAL A 296 -26.79 19.93 16.79
C VAL A 296 -27.05 21.19 15.98
N LEU A 297 -26.39 21.33 14.84
CA LEU A 297 -26.56 22.46 13.91
C LEU A 297 -27.57 22.15 12.81
N PHE A 298 -27.66 20.88 12.42
CA PHE A 298 -28.60 20.41 11.40
C PHE A 298 -29.03 18.98 11.71
N ASP A 299 -30.32 18.72 11.59
CA ASP A 299 -30.91 17.37 11.66
C ASP A 299 -31.75 17.15 10.40
N GLY A 300 -31.39 16.14 9.60
CA GLY A 300 -32.12 15.86 8.38
C GLY A 300 -31.52 14.80 7.46
N GLU A 301 -31.98 14.84 6.21
CA GLU A 301 -31.57 13.97 5.12
C GLU A 301 -30.33 14.53 4.41
N TRP A 302 -29.39 13.63 4.12
CA TRP A 302 -28.12 13.87 3.43
C TRP A 302 -28.05 13.02 2.16
N ARG A 303 -27.45 13.56 1.10
CA ARG A 303 -27.19 12.83 -0.15
C ARG A 303 -25.83 13.22 -0.69
N GLN A 304 -24.97 12.23 -0.89
CA GLN A 304 -23.61 12.40 -1.45
C GLN A 304 -22.81 13.49 -0.73
N GLY A 305 -22.85 13.47 0.61
CA GLY A 305 -22.11 14.41 1.45
C GLY A 305 -22.75 15.80 1.58
N ARG A 306 -23.94 16.03 1.01
CA ARG A 306 -24.62 17.33 1.04
C ARG A 306 -25.98 17.24 1.73
N LEU A 307 -26.37 18.33 2.37
CA LEU A 307 -27.71 18.50 2.93
C LEU A 307 -28.78 18.33 1.82
N HIS A 308 -29.85 17.60 2.11
CA HIS A 308 -30.99 17.41 1.21
C HIS A 308 -32.29 18.03 1.74
N ALA A 309 -32.68 17.72 2.98
CA ALA A 309 -33.87 18.28 3.61
C ALA A 309 -33.80 18.11 5.12
N GLY A 310 -34.14 19.13 5.90
CA GLY A 310 -34.04 19.03 7.35
C GLY A 310 -34.28 20.35 8.06
N VAL A 311 -33.72 20.45 9.26
CA VAL A 311 -33.91 21.59 10.14
C VAL A 311 -32.55 22.09 10.62
N PHE A 312 -32.26 23.36 10.36
CA PHE A 312 -31.15 24.06 11.00
C PHE A 312 -31.55 24.49 12.42
N LEU A 313 -30.60 24.39 13.34
CA LEU A 313 -30.75 24.71 14.75
C LEU A 313 -29.65 25.72 15.16
N PRO A 314 -29.69 26.97 14.66
CA PRO A 314 -28.69 27.99 14.99
C PRO A 314 -28.80 28.52 16.42
N ASP A 315 -29.95 28.29 17.07
CA ASP A 315 -30.33 28.62 18.44
C ASP A 315 -31.65 27.88 18.76
N ASP A 316 -32.44 28.35 19.72
CA ASP A 316 -33.76 27.81 20.09
C ASP A 316 -34.86 28.01 19.02
N SER A 317 -34.54 28.56 17.84
CA SER A 317 -35.46 28.79 16.72
C SER A 317 -35.14 27.87 15.53
N PRO A 318 -35.82 26.73 15.38
CA PRO A 318 -35.59 25.80 14.29
C PRO A 318 -35.97 26.39 12.92
N VAL A 319 -35.11 26.21 11.92
CA VAL A 319 -35.32 26.70 10.55
C VAL A 319 -35.39 25.52 9.59
N SER A 320 -36.58 25.22 9.09
CA SER A 320 -36.75 24.19 8.05
C SER A 320 -36.06 24.59 6.76
N TRP A 321 -35.38 23.65 6.11
CA TRP A 321 -34.64 23.86 4.88
C TRP A 321 -34.71 22.66 3.95
N LYS A 322 -34.70 22.90 2.64
CA LYS A 322 -34.65 21.89 1.60
C LYS A 322 -33.67 22.29 0.49
N ALA A 323 -33.02 21.30 -0.12
CA ALA A 323 -32.09 21.49 -1.22
C ALA A 323 -32.68 22.35 -2.33
N GLY A 324 -31.87 23.30 -2.81
CA GLY A 324 -32.27 24.35 -3.75
C GLY A 324 -32.73 25.65 -3.08
N GLN A 325 -32.98 25.66 -1.78
CA GLN A 325 -33.24 26.89 -1.03
C GLN A 325 -31.93 27.52 -0.55
N ARG A 326 -31.89 28.86 -0.57
CA ARG A 326 -30.86 29.62 0.13
C ARG A 326 -31.21 29.71 1.61
N ILE A 327 -30.20 29.89 2.45
CA ILE A 327 -30.40 30.24 3.87
C ILE A 327 -30.25 31.75 4.05
N SER A 328 -30.96 32.33 5.02
CA SER A 328 -30.80 33.76 5.30
C SER A 328 -29.38 34.05 5.78
N SER A 329 -28.83 35.21 5.41
CA SER A 329 -27.49 35.62 5.84
C SER A 329 -27.33 35.64 7.36
N ALA A 330 -28.42 35.92 8.10
CA ALA A 330 -28.44 35.90 9.56
C ALA A 330 -28.26 34.47 10.12
N VAL A 331 -28.98 33.48 9.58
CA VAL A 331 -28.84 32.07 9.99
C VAL A 331 -27.46 31.55 9.61
N ARG A 332 -26.98 31.86 8.39
CA ARG A 332 -25.64 31.47 7.94
C ARG A 332 -24.54 31.99 8.86
N LYS A 333 -24.54 33.29 9.16
CA LYS A 333 -23.54 33.91 10.05
C LYS A 333 -23.56 33.30 11.46
N LYS A 334 -24.74 32.92 11.98
CA LYS A 334 -24.83 32.21 13.27
C LYS A 334 -24.18 30.83 13.20
N LEU A 335 -24.49 30.04 12.17
CA LEU A 335 -23.92 28.70 11.99
C LEU A 335 -22.40 28.75 11.78
N GLU A 336 -21.91 29.67 10.94
CA GLU A 336 -20.47 29.90 10.74
C GLU A 336 -19.77 30.29 12.04
N LYS A 337 -20.40 31.10 12.89
CA LYS A 337 -19.86 31.45 14.21
C LYS A 337 -19.77 30.23 15.14
N LEU A 338 -20.77 29.35 15.13
CA LEU A 338 -20.77 28.12 15.93
C LEU A 338 -19.72 27.10 15.43
N CYS A 339 -19.43 27.12 14.12
CA CYS A 339 -18.40 26.30 13.50
C CYS A 339 -17.01 26.93 13.51
N GLY A 340 -16.82 28.18 13.95
CA GLY A 340 -15.54 28.91 13.90
C GLY A 340 -15.00 29.22 12.49
N GLU A 341 -15.39 28.45 11.49
CA GLU A 341 -15.13 28.58 10.06
C GLU A 341 -16.40 28.21 9.26
N THR A 342 -16.39 28.41 7.94
CA THR A 342 -17.52 28.04 7.08
C THR A 342 -17.44 26.55 6.74
N PRO A 343 -18.38 25.69 7.20
CA PRO A 343 -18.36 24.27 6.86
C PRO A 343 -18.63 24.05 5.37
N ASP A 344 -17.93 23.10 4.77
CA ASP A 344 -18.09 22.75 3.33
C ASP A 344 -19.51 22.30 2.97
N TRP A 345 -20.28 21.78 3.94
CA TRP A 345 -21.65 21.34 3.75
C TRP A 345 -22.69 22.47 3.87
N LEU A 346 -22.30 23.68 4.27
CA LEU A 346 -23.23 24.78 4.53
C LEU A 346 -23.73 25.44 3.21
N PRO A 347 -25.05 25.59 3.00
CA PRO A 347 -25.61 26.19 1.78
C PRO A 347 -25.26 27.67 1.60
N GLU A 348 -25.36 28.15 0.36
CA GLU A 348 -25.18 29.58 0.05
C GLU A 348 -26.23 30.48 0.73
N ALA A 349 -25.81 31.70 1.06
CA ALA A 349 -26.70 32.72 1.62
C ALA A 349 -27.48 33.44 0.53
N GLU A 350 -28.62 33.99 0.91
CA GLU A 350 -29.28 35.05 0.15
C GLU A 350 -28.33 36.24 -0.05
N PRO A 351 -28.35 36.92 -1.20
CA PRO A 351 -27.58 38.15 -1.37
C PRO A 351 -28.07 39.18 -0.35
N ASP A 352 -27.15 39.83 0.38
CA ASP A 352 -27.53 40.86 1.34
C ASP A 352 -28.26 42.00 0.61
N GLY A 353 -29.57 42.11 0.86
CA GLY A 353 -30.43 43.17 0.34
C GLY A 353 -31.03 42.89 -1.04
N GLN A 354 -32.09 42.08 -1.10
CA GLN A 354 -33.20 42.30 -2.03
C GLN A 354 -34.47 41.60 -1.55
N THR A 355 -35.49 42.42 -1.26
CA THR A 355 -36.90 42.03 -1.15
C THR A 355 -37.31 41.21 -2.36
N GLN A 356 -38.09 40.16 -2.12
CA GLN A 356 -38.64 39.23 -3.11
C GLN A 356 -39.02 39.90 -4.44
N THR A 357 -38.43 39.45 -5.54
CA THR A 357 -39.15 39.33 -6.81
C THR A 357 -38.82 38.00 -7.50
N ARG A 358 -39.86 37.40 -8.07
CA ARG A 358 -39.93 36.07 -8.66
C ARG A 358 -38.91 35.83 -9.78
N GLY A 359 -38.47 34.57 -9.86
CA GLY A 359 -38.33 33.82 -11.11
C GLY A 359 -37.07 34.10 -11.93
N GLY A 360 -36.04 33.30 -11.71
CA GLY A 360 -34.89 33.21 -12.62
C GLY A 360 -34.06 31.97 -12.33
N LEU A 361 -34.20 30.94 -13.17
CA LEU A 361 -33.26 29.83 -13.25
C LEU A 361 -31.92 30.38 -13.72
N ALA A 362 -30.93 30.42 -12.82
CA ALA A 362 -29.55 30.72 -13.16
C ALA A 362 -28.70 29.45 -12.95
N SER A 363 -28.37 28.81 -14.06
CA SER A 363 -27.31 27.82 -14.18
C SER A 363 -25.96 28.49 -13.92
N GLY A 364 -25.28 28.12 -12.83
CA GLY A 364 -23.94 28.58 -12.50
C GLY A 364 -23.03 27.39 -12.20
N GLN A 365 -22.17 27.04 -13.16
CA GLN A 365 -21.00 26.21 -12.91
C GLN A 365 -20.03 26.99 -12.00
N THR A 366 -19.64 26.41 -10.87
CA THR A 366 -18.49 26.89 -10.09
C THR A 366 -17.73 25.74 -9.43
N ARG A 367 -16.49 25.58 -9.92
CA ARG A 367 -15.23 25.16 -9.29
C ARG A 367 -15.28 24.12 -8.16
N GLY A 368 -14.76 22.95 -8.48
CA GLY A 368 -14.41 21.90 -7.52
C GLY A 368 -13.34 22.36 -6.53
N GLY A 369 -13.60 22.07 -5.25
CA GLY A 369 -12.67 22.23 -4.15
C GLY A 369 -13.07 21.26 -3.02
N LEU A 370 -12.11 20.46 -2.58
CA LEU A 370 -12.08 19.68 -1.33
C LEU A 370 -13.09 18.54 -1.10
N ALA A 371 -13.64 17.93 -2.15
CA ALA A 371 -14.12 16.54 -2.07
C ALA A 371 -12.98 15.49 -2.00
N SER A 372 -11.72 15.92 -1.95
CA SER A 372 -10.53 15.06 -2.09
C SER A 372 -10.00 14.46 -0.78
N LEU A 373 -10.47 14.91 0.38
CA LEU A 373 -10.00 14.37 1.67
C LEU A 373 -10.74 13.09 2.11
N LEU A 374 -11.77 12.67 1.38
CA LEU A 374 -12.63 11.54 1.73
C LEU A 374 -12.53 10.35 0.75
N ARG A 375 -11.64 10.41 -0.24
CA ARG A 375 -11.41 9.29 -1.18
C ARG A 375 -10.11 8.56 -0.85
N PRO A 376 -10.14 7.31 -0.38
CA PRO A 376 -8.99 6.44 -0.53
C PRO A 376 -8.87 6.08 -2.03
N ASN A 377 -7.80 6.54 -2.68
CA ASN A 377 -7.44 6.05 -4.00
C ASN A 377 -7.03 4.59 -3.90
N TYR A 378 -7.98 3.67 -4.05
CA TYR A 378 -7.70 2.29 -4.41
C TYR A 378 -7.88 2.17 -5.93
N THR A 379 -6.82 2.48 -6.66
CA THR A 379 -6.67 1.94 -8.03
C THR A 379 -6.35 0.46 -7.89
N HIS A 380 -7.31 -0.39 -8.26
CA HIS A 380 -7.06 -1.78 -8.63
C HIS A 380 -5.90 -1.85 -9.64
N MET A 381 -4.93 -2.71 -9.38
CA MET A 381 -4.20 -3.38 -10.45
C MET A 381 -3.95 -4.84 -10.08
N GLN A 382 -4.12 -5.65 -11.13
CA GLN A 382 -4.02 -7.11 -11.24
C GLN A 382 -2.66 -7.67 -10.83
#